data_AF-A0A642H6C3-F1
#
_entry.id   AF-A0A642H6C3-F1
#
_cell.length_a   1.000
_cell.length_b   1.000
_cell.length_c   1.000
_cell.angle_alpha   90.00
_cell.angle_beta   90.00
_cell.angle_gamma   90.00
#
_symmetry.space_group_name_H-M   'P 1'
#
loop_
_entity.id
_entity.type
_entity.pdbx_description
1 polymer ?
#
loop_
_entity_poly.entity_id
_entity_poly.type
_entity_poly.pdbx_seq_one_letter_code
_entity_poly.pdbx_strand_id
1 'polypeptide(L)'
;MNIGQTIYKQWKVYRIVTVLKYFRESWVNSKFVLKKCPSKNRAFIYLDLLYWYVFYGDDFNDYCIFTFWNKSNRERKTYISLRRNDVLRYAFSTPEVHELFLDKAKFNQRFRKYINRGWLTTVNKSWTEIVEFIIQYRDVIAKPLKDYGGHGVFKICTSSDNYKDALDILEQKIVAGEQFIIEEIITNCEKLKSLAPGSLNTIRIVTVLD
;
A
#
# COMPACT_ATOMS: atom_id res chain seq x y z
N MET A 1 -4.44 -23.80 29.50
CA MET A 1 -4.35 -23.83 28.02
C MET A 1 -3.20 -22.93 27.60
N ASN A 2 -2.21 -23.46 26.89
CA ASN A 2 -0.93 -22.81 26.64
C ASN A 2 -1.08 -21.70 25.59
N ILE A 3 -0.56 -20.48 25.85
CA ILE A 3 -0.76 -19.28 25.01
C ILE A 3 -0.34 -19.54 23.55
N GLY A 4 0.71 -20.34 23.32
CA GLY A 4 1.15 -20.75 21.99
C GLY A 4 0.15 -21.65 21.23
N GLN A 5 -0.63 -22.48 21.92
CA GLN A 5 -1.68 -23.30 21.28
C GLN A 5 -2.87 -22.46 20.83
N THR A 6 -3.22 -21.42 21.59
CA THR A 6 -4.30 -20.48 21.25
C THR A 6 -3.93 -19.63 20.04
N ILE A 7 -2.71 -19.07 20.01
CA ILE A 7 -2.20 -18.28 18.88
C ILE A 7 -2.12 -19.12 17.61
N TYR A 8 -1.61 -20.34 17.69
CA TYR A 8 -1.52 -21.26 16.55
C TYR A 8 -2.90 -21.65 15.99
N LYS A 9 -3.88 -21.92 16.87
CA LYS A 9 -5.26 -22.23 16.48
C LYS A 9 -5.94 -21.03 15.82
N GLN A 10 -5.74 -19.82 16.35
CA GLN A 10 -6.23 -18.58 15.77
C GLN A 10 -5.63 -18.32 14.38
N TRP A 11 -4.34 -18.60 14.18
CA TRP A 11 -3.66 -18.52 12.87
C TRP A 11 -4.24 -19.48 11.83
N LYS A 12 -4.52 -20.73 12.20
CA LYS A 12 -5.17 -21.70 11.31
C LYS A 12 -6.58 -21.28 10.92
N VAL A 13 -7.37 -20.81 11.88
CA VAL A 13 -8.75 -20.32 11.62
C VAL A 13 -8.72 -19.09 10.72
N TYR A 14 -7.83 -18.12 10.97
CA TYR A 14 -7.64 -16.94 10.13
C TYR A 14 -7.33 -17.34 8.68
N ARG A 15 -6.42 -18.29 8.47
CA ARG A 15 -6.10 -18.80 7.12
C ARG A 15 -7.31 -19.42 6.41
N ILE A 16 -8.14 -20.20 7.11
CA ILE A 16 -9.35 -20.79 6.54
C ILE A 16 -10.35 -19.70 6.15
N VAL A 17 -10.59 -18.74 7.03
CA VAL A 17 -11.50 -17.61 6.76
C VAL A 17 -11.03 -16.81 5.55
N THR A 18 -9.73 -16.50 5.45
CA THR A 18 -9.15 -15.77 4.32
C THR A 18 -9.31 -16.54 3.01
N VAL A 19 -9.09 -17.86 3.01
CA VAL A 19 -9.31 -18.70 1.83
C VAL A 19 -10.79 -18.70 1.44
N LEU A 20 -11.71 -18.94 2.37
CA LEU A 20 -13.16 -18.93 2.08
C LEU A 20 -13.64 -17.57 1.55
N LYS A 21 -13.13 -16.47 2.12
CA LYS A 21 -13.39 -15.12 1.64
C LYS A 21 -12.91 -14.96 0.19
N TYR A 22 -11.68 -15.39 -0.10
CA TYR A 22 -11.14 -15.33 -1.46
C TYR A 22 -11.96 -16.16 -2.45
N PHE A 23 -12.47 -17.32 -2.05
CA PHE A 23 -13.36 -18.14 -2.87
C PHE A 23 -14.63 -17.37 -3.26
N ARG A 24 -15.28 -16.75 -2.28
CA ARG A 24 -16.48 -15.93 -2.52
C ARG A 24 -16.18 -14.73 -3.42
N GLU A 25 -15.11 -14.00 -3.15
CA GLU A 25 -14.72 -12.80 -3.90
C GLU A 25 -14.27 -13.14 -5.33
N SER A 26 -13.62 -14.28 -5.53
CA SER A 26 -13.15 -14.74 -6.84
C SER A 26 -14.28 -14.85 -7.87
N TRP A 27 -15.50 -15.18 -7.44
CA TRP A 27 -16.64 -15.21 -8.35
C TRP A 27 -17.04 -13.82 -8.84
N VAL A 28 -16.95 -12.81 -7.98
CA VAL A 28 -17.20 -11.40 -8.36
C VAL A 28 -16.05 -10.92 -9.26
N ASN A 29 -14.82 -11.20 -8.86
CA ASN A 29 -13.60 -10.84 -9.59
C ASN A 29 -13.54 -11.47 -10.98
N SER A 30 -14.04 -12.70 -11.15
CA SER A 30 -14.09 -13.34 -12.48
C SER A 30 -14.96 -12.58 -13.47
N LYS A 31 -15.99 -11.86 -13.00
CA LYS A 31 -16.80 -10.97 -13.84
C LYS A 31 -15.99 -9.76 -14.32
N PHE A 32 -15.11 -9.22 -13.48
CA PHE A 32 -14.20 -8.13 -13.89
C PHE A 32 -13.22 -8.62 -14.96
N VAL A 33 -12.59 -9.76 -14.74
CA VAL A 33 -11.61 -10.34 -15.68
C VAL A 33 -12.26 -10.72 -17.00
N LEU A 34 -13.49 -11.24 -16.98
CA LEU A 34 -14.24 -11.57 -18.20
C LEU A 34 -14.39 -10.36 -19.11
N LYS A 35 -14.61 -9.15 -18.57
CA LYS A 35 -14.66 -7.92 -19.38
C LYS A 35 -13.32 -7.60 -20.07
N LYS A 36 -12.20 -8.07 -19.52
CA LYS A 36 -10.85 -7.89 -20.08
C LYS A 36 -10.47 -8.98 -21.08
N CYS A 37 -11.08 -10.17 -20.99
CA CYS A 37 -10.89 -11.28 -21.93
C CYS A 37 -12.23 -11.98 -22.26
N PRO A 38 -13.11 -11.34 -23.04
CA PRO A 38 -14.48 -11.81 -23.26
C PRO A 38 -14.59 -13.14 -24.01
N SER A 39 -13.54 -13.57 -24.69
CA SER A 39 -13.47 -14.88 -25.37
C SER A 39 -13.34 -16.06 -24.40
N LYS A 40 -13.08 -15.82 -23.10
CA LYS A 40 -12.92 -16.89 -22.10
C LYS A 40 -14.23 -17.19 -21.37
N ASN A 41 -14.35 -18.41 -20.87
CA ASN A 41 -15.47 -18.81 -20.03
C ASN A 41 -15.31 -18.29 -18.59
N ARG A 42 -16.37 -17.71 -18.00
CA ARG A 42 -16.34 -17.17 -16.63
C ARG A 42 -16.01 -18.20 -15.56
N ALA A 43 -16.55 -19.41 -15.66
CA ALA A 43 -16.27 -20.48 -14.72
C ALA A 43 -14.79 -20.91 -14.82
N PHE A 44 -14.24 -20.96 -16.04
CA PHE A 44 -12.81 -21.18 -16.23
C PHE A 44 -11.96 -20.08 -15.57
N ILE A 45 -12.30 -18.81 -15.77
CA ILE A 45 -11.60 -17.67 -15.12
C ILE A 45 -11.68 -17.80 -13.58
N TYR A 46 -12.85 -18.13 -13.05
CA TYR A 46 -13.04 -18.33 -11.61
C TYR A 46 -12.11 -19.43 -11.07
N LEU A 47 -12.09 -20.60 -11.72
CA LEU A 47 -11.22 -21.71 -11.33
C LEU A 47 -9.74 -21.36 -11.48
N ASP A 48 -9.38 -20.58 -12.51
CA ASP A 48 -8.02 -20.09 -12.72
C ASP A 48 -7.58 -19.15 -11.58
N LEU A 49 -8.44 -18.19 -11.19
CA LEU A 49 -8.18 -17.32 -10.02
C LEU A 49 -7.94 -18.13 -8.74
N LEU A 50 -8.74 -19.17 -8.49
CA LEU A 50 -8.57 -20.04 -7.33
C LEU A 50 -7.29 -20.88 -7.41
N TYR A 51 -7.00 -21.45 -8.57
CA TYR A 51 -5.83 -22.29 -8.78
C TYR A 51 -4.55 -21.51 -8.49
N TRP A 52 -4.40 -20.33 -9.09
CA TRP A 52 -3.22 -19.48 -8.87
C TRP A 52 -3.14 -18.99 -7.43
N TYR A 53 -4.27 -18.58 -6.85
CA TYR A 53 -4.29 -18.20 -5.44
C TYR A 53 -3.91 -19.33 -4.50
N VAL A 54 -4.38 -20.57 -4.69
CA VAL A 54 -4.11 -21.68 -3.76
C VAL A 54 -2.69 -22.23 -3.93
N PHE A 55 -2.25 -22.47 -5.16
CA PHE A 55 -1.00 -23.19 -5.43
C PHE A 55 0.23 -22.27 -5.59
N TYR A 56 0.03 -21.03 -6.03
CA TYR A 56 1.13 -20.11 -6.36
C TYR A 56 1.10 -18.83 -5.52
N GLY A 57 -0.06 -18.53 -4.94
CA GLY A 57 -0.26 -17.46 -3.98
C GLY A 57 -0.44 -16.09 -4.56
N ASP A 58 -0.89 -16.06 -5.81
CA ASP A 58 -1.32 -14.86 -6.51
C ASP A 58 -2.71 -14.47 -6.04
N ASP A 59 -2.84 -13.27 -5.47
CA ASP A 59 -4.15 -12.73 -5.18
C ASP A 59 -4.77 -12.10 -6.45
N PHE A 60 -5.94 -11.50 -6.29
CA PHE A 60 -6.62 -10.88 -7.41
C PHE A 60 -5.86 -9.65 -7.94
N ASN A 61 -5.12 -8.97 -7.07
CA ASN A 61 -4.33 -7.81 -7.43
C ASN A 61 -3.12 -8.22 -8.29
N ASP A 62 -2.40 -9.28 -7.91
CA ASP A 62 -1.33 -9.89 -8.73
C ASP A 62 -1.87 -10.27 -10.12
N TYR A 63 -3.02 -10.94 -10.17
CA TYR A 63 -3.66 -11.35 -11.42
C TYR A 63 -3.96 -10.15 -12.34
N CYS A 64 -4.36 -9.02 -11.76
CA CYS A 64 -4.65 -7.78 -12.48
C CYS A 64 -3.40 -7.02 -12.90
N ILE A 65 -2.48 -6.75 -11.97
CA ILE A 65 -1.24 -5.99 -12.21
C ILE A 65 -0.42 -6.65 -13.31
N PHE A 66 -0.29 -7.98 -13.25
CA PHE A 66 0.50 -8.73 -14.23
C PHE A 66 -0.32 -9.16 -15.45
N THR A 67 -1.62 -8.80 -15.52
CA THR A 67 -2.51 -9.13 -16.64
C THR A 67 -2.48 -10.61 -17.01
N PHE A 68 -2.58 -11.49 -16.01
CA PHE A 68 -2.39 -12.93 -16.18
C PHE A 68 -3.30 -13.56 -17.23
N TRP A 69 -4.48 -12.98 -17.49
CA TRP A 69 -5.36 -13.42 -18.57
C TRP A 69 -4.69 -13.42 -19.96
N ASN A 70 -3.62 -12.64 -20.17
CA ASN A 70 -2.84 -12.57 -21.42
C ASN A 70 -1.56 -13.43 -21.40
N LYS A 71 -1.31 -14.19 -20.33
CA LYS A 71 -0.04 -14.91 -20.12
C LYS A 71 -0.22 -16.42 -20.03
N SER A 72 0.74 -17.15 -20.56
CA SER A 72 0.89 -18.59 -20.38
C SER A 72 1.25 -18.95 -18.94
N ASN A 73 1.01 -20.20 -18.55
CA ASN A 73 1.40 -20.69 -17.23
C ASN A 73 2.91 -20.60 -16.98
N ARG A 74 3.74 -20.70 -18.03
CA ARG A 74 5.20 -20.54 -17.92
C ARG A 74 5.57 -19.11 -17.56
N GLU A 75 4.99 -18.13 -18.25
CA GLU A 75 5.22 -16.71 -17.97
C GLU A 75 4.70 -16.33 -16.58
N ARG A 76 3.49 -16.75 -16.20
CA ARG A 76 2.94 -16.44 -14.87
C ARG A 76 3.86 -16.90 -13.73
N LYS A 77 4.51 -18.06 -13.88
CA LYS A 77 5.44 -18.58 -12.86
C LYS A 77 6.68 -17.72 -12.66
N THR A 78 7.06 -16.87 -13.60
CA THR A 78 8.23 -15.98 -13.48
C THR A 78 7.95 -14.73 -12.64
N TYR A 79 6.70 -14.50 -12.23
CA TYR A 79 6.32 -13.39 -11.36
C TYR A 79 6.42 -13.76 -9.87
N ILE A 80 6.72 -12.75 -9.06
CA ILE A 80 6.67 -12.83 -7.60
C ILE A 80 5.24 -12.48 -7.17
N SER A 81 4.50 -13.48 -6.69
CA SER A 81 3.17 -13.32 -6.11
C SER A 81 3.21 -12.71 -4.71
N LEU A 82 2.07 -12.24 -4.20
CA LEU A 82 1.94 -11.71 -2.85
C LEU A 82 2.54 -12.66 -1.80
N ARG A 83 2.14 -13.95 -1.81
CA ARG A 83 2.62 -14.91 -0.81
C ARG A 83 4.10 -15.28 -1.01
N ARG A 84 4.61 -15.26 -2.24
CA ARG A 84 6.05 -15.45 -2.50
C ARG A 84 6.86 -14.25 -2.01
N ASN A 85 6.35 -13.03 -2.22
CA ASN A 85 6.95 -11.82 -1.67
C ASN A 85 6.97 -11.84 -0.14
N ASP A 86 5.90 -12.32 0.51
CA ASP A 86 5.89 -12.49 1.96
C ASP A 86 6.94 -13.48 2.45
N VAL A 87 7.13 -14.61 1.76
CA VAL A 87 8.19 -15.57 2.10
C VAL A 87 9.56 -14.91 2.05
N LEU A 88 9.86 -14.14 0.99
CA LEU A 88 11.11 -13.38 0.89
C LEU A 88 11.23 -12.36 2.02
N ARG A 89 10.18 -11.58 2.28
CA ARG A 89 10.16 -10.58 3.34
C ARG A 89 10.43 -11.18 4.72
N TYR A 90 9.84 -12.33 5.05
CA TYR A 90 10.08 -13.01 6.33
C TYR A 90 11.45 -13.69 6.41
N ALA A 91 12.00 -14.13 5.28
CA ALA A 91 13.34 -14.72 5.23
C ALA A 91 14.45 -13.67 5.40
N PHE A 92 14.27 -12.48 4.82
CA PHE A 92 15.30 -11.45 4.72
C PHE A 92 15.07 -10.23 5.64
N SER A 93 14.04 -10.24 6.50
CA SER A 93 13.78 -9.12 7.41
C SER A 93 13.21 -9.57 8.75
N THR A 94 13.63 -8.89 9.83
CA THR A 94 13.05 -9.10 11.16
C THR A 94 11.72 -8.34 11.31
N PRO A 95 10.86 -8.73 12.27
CA PRO A 95 9.64 -7.97 12.57
C PRO A 95 9.88 -6.50 12.90
N GLU A 96 10.99 -6.18 13.58
CA GLU A 96 11.36 -4.81 13.94
C GLU A 96 11.75 -3.99 12.71
N VAL A 97 12.48 -4.59 11.77
CA VAL A 97 12.79 -3.98 10.47
C VAL A 97 11.50 -3.76 9.69
N HIS A 98 10.60 -4.73 9.66
CA HIS A 98 9.32 -4.58 8.98
C HIS A 98 8.49 -3.42 9.54
N GLU A 99 8.39 -3.30 10.86
CA GLU A 99 7.69 -2.22 11.54
C GLU A 99 8.32 -0.84 11.26
N LEU A 100 9.65 -0.76 11.18
CA LEU A 100 10.36 0.46 10.79
C LEU A 100 9.94 0.96 9.39
N PHE A 101 9.73 0.05 8.43
CA PHE A 101 9.33 0.42 7.07
C PHE A 101 7.83 0.71 6.92
N LEU A 102 6.98 0.16 7.80
CA LEU A 102 5.54 0.45 7.79
C LEU A 102 5.22 1.83 8.37
N ASP A 103 5.96 2.27 9.38
CA ASP A 103 5.77 3.56 10.02
C ASP A 103 6.57 4.66 9.30
N LYS A 104 5.86 5.52 8.58
CA LYS A 104 6.47 6.57 7.76
C LYS A 104 7.32 7.56 8.57
N ALA A 105 6.97 7.82 9.83
CA ALA A 105 7.74 8.72 10.68
C ALA A 105 9.03 8.04 11.16
N LYS A 106 8.97 6.76 11.57
CA LYS A 106 10.18 5.99 11.92
C LYS A 106 11.11 5.85 10.72
N PHE A 107 10.56 5.58 9.53
CA PHE A 107 11.32 5.54 8.28
C PHE A 107 12.03 6.87 8.01
N ASN A 108 11.29 7.99 7.97
CA ASN A 108 11.88 9.29 7.70
C ASN A 108 12.93 9.68 8.76
N GLN A 109 12.68 9.37 10.03
CA GLN A 109 13.65 9.59 11.11
C GLN A 109 14.93 8.79 10.91
N ARG A 110 14.81 7.48 10.63
CA ARG A 110 15.96 6.58 10.44
C ARG A 110 16.82 6.98 9.24
N PHE A 111 16.18 7.42 8.16
CA PHE A 111 16.82 7.77 6.90
C PHE A 111 16.93 9.27 6.67
N ARG A 112 16.80 10.11 7.71
CA ARG A 112 16.69 11.57 7.61
C ARG A 112 17.74 12.24 6.73
N LYS A 113 18.97 11.71 6.70
CA LYS A 113 20.08 12.23 5.88
C LYS A 113 19.85 12.09 4.36
N TYR A 114 18.88 11.28 3.95
CA TYR A 114 18.48 11.06 2.57
C TYR A 114 17.10 11.66 2.26
N ILE A 115 16.41 12.21 3.27
CA ILE A 115 15.08 12.80 3.14
C ILE A 115 15.25 14.31 2.96
N ASN A 116 15.34 14.75 1.71
CA ASN A 116 15.55 16.15 1.33
C ASN A 116 14.23 16.93 1.22
N ARG A 117 13.27 16.66 2.10
CA ARG A 117 11.97 17.36 2.16
C ARG A 117 11.58 17.57 3.62
N GLY A 118 10.84 18.64 3.89
CA GLY A 118 10.20 18.84 5.19
C GLY A 118 9.20 17.73 5.51
N TRP A 119 9.15 17.31 6.78
CA TRP A 119 8.09 16.41 7.25
C TRP A 119 7.81 16.60 8.74
N LEU A 120 6.59 16.29 9.15
CA LEU A 120 6.10 16.31 10.53
C LEU A 120 5.20 15.10 10.76
N THR A 121 5.33 14.42 11.89
CA THR A 121 4.31 13.45 12.35
C THR A 121 3.30 14.15 13.25
N THR A 122 2.02 13.79 13.17
CA THR A 122 1.00 14.33 14.09
C THR A 122 1.06 13.70 15.47
N VAL A 123 1.84 12.63 15.65
CA VAL A 123 2.02 11.96 16.94
C VAL A 123 2.71 12.91 17.91
N ASN A 124 2.07 13.16 19.06
CA ASN A 124 2.54 14.07 20.10
C ASN A 124 2.77 15.51 19.61
N LYS A 125 2.02 15.95 18.60
CA LYS A 125 2.03 17.33 18.11
C LYS A 125 0.72 18.03 18.39
N SER A 126 0.83 19.29 18.82
CA SER A 126 -0.32 20.16 18.95
C SER A 126 -0.88 20.54 17.57
N TRP A 127 -2.17 20.91 17.54
CA TRP A 127 -2.78 21.41 16.31
C TRP A 127 -2.08 22.65 15.77
N THR A 128 -1.62 23.54 16.67
CA THR A 128 -0.85 24.74 16.30
C THR A 128 0.45 24.38 15.57
N GLU A 129 1.26 23.45 16.10
CA GLU A 129 2.49 23.00 15.43
C GLU A 129 2.21 22.37 14.06
N ILE A 130 1.09 21.65 13.94
CA ILE A 130 0.66 21.04 12.66
C ILE A 130 0.34 22.12 11.64
N VAL A 131 -0.47 23.11 12.01
CA VAL A 131 -0.88 24.21 11.11
C VAL A 131 0.32 25.08 10.73
N GLU A 132 1.22 25.39 11.66
CA GLU A 132 2.46 26.13 11.39
C GLU A 132 3.32 25.42 10.34
N PHE A 133 3.49 24.10 10.44
CA PHE A 133 4.20 23.32 9.43
C PHE A 133 3.52 23.38 8.05
N ILE A 134 2.19 23.27 8.00
CA ILE A 134 1.43 23.36 6.75
C ILE A 134 1.61 24.74 6.10
N ILE A 135 1.56 25.81 6.89
CA ILE A 135 1.76 27.19 6.40
C ILE A 135 3.19 27.40 5.89
N GLN A 136 4.19 26.85 6.60
CA GLN A 136 5.59 26.96 6.21
C GLN A 136 5.84 26.41 4.79
N TYR A 137 5.28 25.25 4.47
CA TYR A 137 5.51 24.58 3.18
C TYR A 137 4.46 24.88 2.11
N ARG A 138 3.31 25.46 2.50
CA ARG A 138 2.16 25.85 1.64
C ARG A 138 1.43 24.69 0.95
N ASP A 139 2.18 23.82 0.30
CA ASP A 139 1.72 22.62 -0.39
C ASP A 139 2.30 21.39 0.30
N VAL A 140 1.43 20.62 0.96
CA VAL A 140 1.83 19.40 1.66
C VAL A 140 0.93 18.23 1.30
N ILE A 141 1.44 17.02 1.55
CA ILE A 141 0.68 15.77 1.46
C ILE A 141 0.54 15.18 2.86
N ALA A 142 -0.70 15.02 3.31
CA ALA A 142 -1.04 14.27 4.51
C ALA A 142 -1.24 12.79 4.16
N LYS A 143 -0.59 11.90 4.91
CA LYS A 143 -0.63 10.45 4.68
C LYS A 143 -0.87 9.74 6.01
N PRO A 144 -1.76 8.73 6.08
CA PRO A 144 -1.89 7.91 7.27
C PRO A 144 -0.55 7.26 7.61
N LEU A 145 -0.21 7.23 8.89
CA LEU A 145 1.14 6.89 9.35
C LEU A 145 1.53 5.46 8.96
N LYS A 146 0.60 4.50 9.09
CA LYS A 146 0.81 3.06 8.87
C LYS A 146 -0.16 2.42 7.86
N ASP A 147 -0.37 3.10 6.74
CA ASP A 147 -1.20 2.60 5.63
C ASP A 147 -0.43 2.52 4.31
N TYR A 148 -0.96 1.81 3.32
CA TYR A 148 -0.36 1.58 2.01
C TYR A 148 -1.38 1.76 0.88
N GLY A 149 -0.96 1.60 -0.38
CA GLY A 149 -1.86 1.69 -1.54
C GLY A 149 -2.41 3.09 -1.87
N GLY A 150 -1.96 4.13 -1.17
CA GLY A 150 -2.47 5.50 -1.33
C GLY A 150 -3.77 5.77 -0.58
N HIS A 151 -4.24 4.83 0.22
CA HIS A 151 -5.43 5.01 1.06
C HIS A 151 -5.22 6.13 2.07
N GLY A 152 -6.27 6.95 2.24
CA GLY A 152 -6.28 8.09 3.16
C GLY A 152 -5.30 9.22 2.86
N VAL A 153 -4.61 9.20 1.71
CA VAL A 153 -3.68 10.27 1.31
C VAL A 153 -4.44 11.43 0.68
N PHE A 154 -4.15 12.65 1.11
CA PHE A 154 -4.72 13.86 0.51
C PHE A 154 -3.74 15.04 0.52
N LYS A 155 -3.95 15.99 -0.38
CA LYS A 155 -3.16 17.21 -0.51
C LYS A 155 -3.81 18.34 0.29
N ILE A 156 -3.00 19.14 0.97
CA ILE A 156 -3.41 20.40 1.59
C ILE A 156 -2.62 21.53 0.91
N CYS A 157 -3.33 22.54 0.42
CA CYS A 157 -2.76 23.68 -0.30
C CYS A 157 -3.30 24.96 0.30
N THR A 158 -2.45 25.80 0.89
CA THR A 158 -2.87 27.02 1.60
C THR A 158 -3.53 28.07 0.70
N SER A 159 -3.23 28.04 -0.61
CA SER A 159 -3.84 28.95 -1.59
C SER A 159 -5.10 28.41 -2.25
N SER A 160 -5.54 27.20 -1.88
CA SER A 160 -6.74 26.58 -2.44
C SER A 160 -7.99 27.04 -1.70
N ASP A 161 -9.11 27.22 -2.42
CA ASP A 161 -10.40 27.59 -1.82
C ASP A 161 -10.89 26.55 -0.80
N ASN A 162 -10.49 25.28 -0.97
CA ASN A 162 -10.83 24.18 -0.05
C ASN A 162 -9.80 23.98 1.09
N TYR A 163 -8.89 24.93 1.32
CA TYR A 163 -7.86 24.81 2.36
C TYR A 163 -8.45 24.52 3.74
N LYS A 164 -9.50 25.27 4.13
CA LYS A 164 -10.17 25.08 5.43
C LYS A 164 -10.79 23.69 5.55
N ASP A 165 -11.54 23.26 4.54
CA ASP A 165 -12.14 21.92 4.52
C ASP A 165 -11.08 20.81 4.67
N ALA A 166 -9.92 20.97 4.02
CA ALA A 166 -8.82 20.00 4.11
C ALA A 166 -8.19 19.96 5.52
N LEU A 167 -8.11 21.11 6.20
CA LEU A 167 -7.69 21.17 7.61
C LEU A 167 -8.73 20.51 8.52
N ASP A 168 -10.01 20.83 8.36
CA ASP A 168 -11.09 20.27 9.16
C ASP A 168 -11.13 18.74 9.03
N ILE A 169 -10.96 18.21 7.80
CA ILE A 169 -10.83 16.77 7.56
C ILE A 169 -9.64 16.17 8.31
N LEU A 170 -8.47 16.82 8.26
CA LEU A 170 -7.29 16.35 8.97
C LEU A 170 -7.51 16.36 10.49
N GLU A 171 -8.04 17.44 11.04
CA GLU A 171 -8.32 17.58 12.47
C GLU A 171 -9.31 16.52 12.95
N GLN A 172 -10.44 16.36 12.26
CA GLN A 172 -11.45 15.35 12.60
C GLN A 172 -10.86 13.94 12.61
N LYS A 173 -10.00 13.61 11.65
CA LYS A 173 -9.33 12.31 11.59
C LYS A 173 -8.36 12.11 12.74
N ILE A 174 -7.58 13.13 13.10
CA ILE A 174 -6.68 13.09 14.26
C ILE A 174 -7.48 12.93 15.56
N VAL A 175 -8.57 13.67 15.74
CA VAL A 175 -9.48 13.56 16.89
C VAL A 175 -10.12 12.17 16.96
N ALA A 176 -10.41 11.55 15.83
CA ALA A 176 -10.89 10.17 15.74
C ALA A 176 -9.80 9.12 16.03
N GLY A 177 -8.56 9.54 16.32
CA GLY A 177 -7.43 8.68 16.68
C GLY A 177 -6.57 8.22 15.51
N GLU A 178 -6.82 8.72 14.29
CA GLU A 178 -5.92 8.46 13.15
C GLU A 178 -4.62 9.25 13.31
N GLN A 179 -3.50 8.65 12.93
CA GLN A 179 -2.18 9.27 12.98
C GLN A 179 -1.68 9.53 11.57
N PHE A 180 -1.05 10.70 11.36
CA PHE A 180 -0.57 11.13 10.05
C PHE A 180 0.92 11.47 10.07
N ILE A 181 1.51 11.39 8.89
CA ILE A 181 2.68 12.15 8.52
C ILE A 181 2.28 13.20 7.48
N ILE A 182 2.77 14.42 7.66
CA ILE A 182 2.58 15.54 6.74
C ILE A 182 3.94 15.81 6.13
N GLU A 183 4.01 15.81 4.81
CA GLU A 183 5.26 15.97 4.07
C GLU A 183 5.15 17.11 3.08
N GLU A 184 6.21 17.91 2.95
CA GLU A 184 6.39 18.86 1.85
C GLU A 184 6.18 18.16 0.50
N ILE A 185 5.49 18.83 -0.43
CA ILE A 185 5.27 18.28 -1.77
C ILE A 185 6.61 18.14 -2.53
N ILE A 186 6.82 16.99 -3.14
CA ILE A 186 7.95 16.76 -4.03
C ILE A 186 7.50 17.02 -5.47
N THR A 187 8.35 17.68 -6.26
CA THR A 187 8.12 17.89 -7.69
C THR A 187 9.20 17.19 -8.51
N ASN A 188 8.84 16.68 -9.69
CA ASN A 188 9.81 16.15 -10.64
C ASN A 188 10.66 17.28 -11.21
N CYS A 189 11.93 17.02 -11.50
CA CYS A 189 12.68 17.85 -12.43
C CYS A 189 12.05 17.79 -13.83
N GLU A 190 12.29 18.79 -14.66
CA GLU A 190 11.63 18.95 -15.97
C GLU A 190 11.78 17.71 -16.85
N LYS A 191 12.98 17.12 -16.90
CA LYS A 191 13.26 15.92 -17.69
C LYS A 191 12.41 14.73 -17.26
N LEU A 192 12.27 14.48 -15.94
CA LEU A 192 11.42 13.40 -15.44
C LEU A 192 9.93 13.71 -15.62
N LYS A 193 9.54 14.97 -15.45
CA LYS A 193 8.15 15.41 -15.64
C LYS A 193 7.66 15.13 -17.07
N SER A 194 8.54 15.20 -18.08
CA SER A 194 8.18 14.90 -19.47
C SER A 194 7.72 13.45 -19.70
N LEU A 195 8.12 12.50 -18.85
CA LEU A 195 7.76 11.07 -18.99
C LEU A 195 6.32 10.80 -18.57
N ALA A 196 5.92 11.35 -17.42
CA ALA A 196 4.56 11.28 -16.90
C ALA A 196 4.22 12.59 -16.18
N PRO A 197 3.68 13.60 -16.89
CA PRO A 197 3.47 14.93 -16.33
C PRO A 197 2.46 14.99 -15.18
N GLY A 198 1.52 14.04 -15.14
CA GLY A 198 0.45 13.97 -14.15
C GLY A 198 0.78 13.21 -12.87
N SER A 199 2.02 12.71 -12.70
CA SER A 199 2.42 11.95 -11.52
C SER A 199 3.83 12.29 -11.04
N LEU A 200 4.11 11.98 -9.78
CA LEU A 200 5.51 11.91 -9.32
C LEU A 200 6.14 10.68 -9.97
N ASN A 201 7.24 10.87 -10.68
CA ASN A 201 7.95 9.77 -11.32
C ASN A 201 8.82 9.10 -10.26
N THR A 202 8.66 7.79 -10.10
CA THR A 202 9.38 7.01 -9.09
C THR A 202 10.04 5.80 -9.73
N ILE A 203 11.20 5.42 -9.21
CA ILE A 203 11.88 4.17 -9.55
C ILE A 203 11.80 3.28 -8.31
N ARG A 204 11.43 2.01 -8.50
CA ARG A 204 11.43 1.02 -7.43
C ARG A 204 12.60 0.07 -7.63
N ILE A 205 13.45 -0.03 -6.62
CA ILE A 205 14.58 -0.96 -6.58
C ILE A 205 14.30 -1.95 -5.47
N VAL A 206 14.42 -3.24 -5.80
CA VAL A 206 14.33 -4.32 -4.82
C VAL A 206 15.75 -4.83 -4.60
N THR A 207 16.20 -4.80 -3.36
CA THR A 207 17.53 -5.26 -2.96
C THR A 207 17.36 -6.45 -2.01
N VAL A 208 18.12 -7.51 -2.28
CA VAL A 208 18.34 -8.63 -1.36
C VAL A 208 19.81 -8.58 -0.98
N LEU A 209 20.09 -8.78 0.31
CA LEU A 209 21.45 -8.98 0.82
C LEU A 209 21.55 -10.45 1.21
N ASP A 210 22.39 -11.20 0.51
CA ASP A 210 22.62 -12.64 0.65
C ASP A 210 24.03 -12.99 1.14
#